data_AF-A0A1V4QH32-F1
#
_entry.id   AF-A0A1V4QH32-F1
#
_cell.length_a   1.000
_cell.length_b   1.000
_cell.length_c   1.000
_cell.angle_alpha   90.00
_cell.angle_beta   90.00
_cell.angle_gamma   90.00
#
_symmetry.space_group_name_H-M   'P 1'
#
loop_
_entity.id
_entity.type
_entity.pdbx_description
1 polymer ?
#
loop_
_entity_poly.entity_id
_entity_poly.type
_entity_poly.pdbx_seq_one_letter_code
_entity_poly.pdbx_strand_id
1 'polypeptide(L)'
;MFACIAILFGCSKNPAQKKADHLQRAQDYVKAEKYKEARIEYLNVVQIDPKDAKAHYQLGEVYLKLQEPKQAVREFYNARCGNFTTPPPLIPK
;
A
#
# COMPACT_ATOMS: atom_id res chain seq x y z
N MET A 1 -5.01 -44.12 -23.87
CA MET A 1 -4.50 -42.85 -24.46
C MET A 1 -4.64 -41.79 -23.37
N PHE A 2 -3.56 -41.61 -22.59
CA PHE A 2 -3.58 -40.79 -21.37
C PHE A 2 -3.60 -39.29 -21.69
N ALA A 3 -4.35 -38.58 -20.85
CA ALA A 3 -4.51 -37.14 -20.68
C ALA A 3 -3.28 -36.27 -21.02
N CYS A 4 -3.54 -35.09 -21.58
CA CYS A 4 -2.87 -33.85 -21.23
C CYS A 4 -3.78 -32.67 -21.60
N ILE A 5 -4.69 -32.33 -20.69
CA ILE A 5 -5.37 -31.02 -20.70
C ILE A 5 -4.29 -30.00 -20.32
N ALA A 6 -3.73 -29.33 -21.32
CA ALA A 6 -2.83 -28.20 -21.12
C ALA A 6 -3.65 -27.03 -20.58
N ILE A 7 -3.82 -26.96 -19.25
CA ILE A 7 -4.30 -25.75 -18.59
C ILE A 7 -3.14 -24.76 -18.65
N LEU A 8 -3.19 -23.88 -19.64
CA LEU A 8 -2.39 -22.68 -19.70
C LEU A 8 -2.82 -21.78 -18.54
N PHE A 9 -2.24 -22.00 -17.36
CA PHE A 9 -2.18 -20.98 -16.30
C PHE A 9 -1.24 -19.87 -16.79
N GLY A 10 -1.74 -19.08 -17.74
CA GLY A 10 -1.15 -17.81 -18.12
C GLY A 10 -1.31 -16.85 -16.93
N CYS A 11 -0.36 -16.88 -16.00
CA CYS A 11 -0.16 -15.78 -15.05
C CYS A 11 0.34 -14.56 -15.82
N SER A 12 -0.54 -13.90 -16.57
CA SER A 12 -0.32 -12.53 -17.01
C SER A 12 -0.37 -11.67 -15.76
N LYS A 13 0.80 -11.37 -15.17
CA LYS A 13 0.95 -10.50 -13.99
C LYS A 13 0.45 -9.08 -14.32
N ASN A 14 -0.86 -8.90 -14.30
CA ASN A 14 -1.53 -7.64 -14.56
C ASN A 14 -1.17 -6.67 -13.42
N PRO A 15 -0.91 -5.37 -13.69
CA PRO A 15 -0.67 -4.34 -12.68
C PRO A 15 -1.54 -4.43 -11.41
N ALA A 16 -2.83 -4.78 -11.54
CA ALA A 16 -3.74 -4.95 -10.41
C ALA A 16 -3.30 -6.07 -9.43
N GLN A 17 -2.79 -7.19 -9.94
CA GLN A 17 -2.30 -8.29 -9.10
C GLN A 17 -1.00 -7.87 -8.39
N LYS A 18 -0.07 -7.23 -9.10
CA LYS A 18 1.16 -6.71 -8.48
C LYS A 18 0.84 -5.72 -7.36
N LYS A 19 -0.12 -4.82 -7.58
CA LYS A 19 -0.61 -3.89 -6.57
C LYS A 19 -1.11 -4.63 -5.33
N ALA A 20 -1.95 -5.66 -5.51
CA ALA A 20 -2.46 -6.47 -4.42
C ALA A 20 -1.35 -7.18 -3.64
N ASP A 21 -0.36 -7.75 -4.34
CA ASP A 21 0.79 -8.41 -3.72
C ASP A 21 1.62 -7.44 -2.85
N HIS A 22 1.90 -6.24 -3.36
CA HIS A 22 2.59 -5.19 -2.61
C HIS A 22 1.76 -4.75 -1.40
N LEU A 23 0.45 -4.57 -1.56
CA LEU A 23 -0.43 -4.16 -0.48
C LEU A 23 -0.48 -5.20 0.65
N GLN A 24 -0.54 -6.49 0.30
CA GLN A 24 -0.54 -7.57 1.28
C GLN A 24 0.77 -7.61 2.06
N ARG A 25 1.92 -7.56 1.37
CA ARG A 25 3.23 -7.52 2.04
C ARG A 25 3.37 -6.31 2.95
N ALA A 26 2.90 -5.14 2.52
CA ALA A 26 2.92 -3.94 3.34
C ALA A 26 2.16 -4.14 4.66
N GLN A 27 0.96 -4.72 4.60
CA GLN A 27 0.16 -5.01 5.79
C GLN A 27 0.82 -6.03 6.71
N ASP A 28 1.44 -7.07 6.15
CA ASP A 28 2.15 -8.07 6.95
C ASP A 28 3.38 -7.48 7.62
N TYR A 29 4.11 -6.58 6.96
CA TYR A 29 5.20 -5.83 7.57
C TYR A 29 4.71 -4.88 8.67
N VAL A 30 3.55 -4.22 8.51
CA VAL A 30 2.96 -3.40 9.58
C VAL A 30 2.62 -4.26 10.80
N LYS A 31 2.00 -5.42 10.61
CA LYS A 31 1.69 -6.37 11.70
C LYS A 31 2.96 -6.86 12.41
N ALA A 32 4.06 -7.00 11.66
CA ALA A 32 5.36 -7.38 12.20
C ALA A 32 6.17 -6.18 12.75
N GLU A 33 5.58 -4.98 12.82
CA GLU A 33 6.24 -3.72 13.24
C GLU A 33 7.48 -3.34 12.40
N LYS A 34 7.62 -3.92 11.21
CA LYS A 34 8.69 -3.67 10.24
C LYS A 34 8.32 -2.48 9.36
N TYR A 35 8.26 -1.30 9.98
CA TYR A 35 7.72 -0.10 9.32
C TYR A 35 8.55 0.39 8.13
N LYS A 36 9.87 0.14 8.12
CA LYS A 36 10.74 0.56 7.01
C LYS A 36 10.44 -0.25 5.73
N GLU A 37 10.21 -1.54 5.89
CA GLU A 37 9.82 -2.46 4.81
C GLU A 37 8.38 -2.21 4.37
N ALA A 38 7.47 -2.00 5.33
CA ALA A 38 6.09 -1.61 5.03
C ALA A 38 6.01 -0.36 4.16
N ARG A 39 6.83 0.66 4.47
CA ARG A 39 6.91 1.89 3.67
C ARG A 39 7.28 1.59 2.22
N ILE A 40 8.27 0.74 1.98
CA ILE A 40 8.71 0.40 0.62
C ILE A 40 7.59 -0.27 -0.16
N GLU A 41 6.89 -1.23 0.45
CA GLU A 41 5.78 -1.92 -0.21
C GLU A 41 4.61 -0.98 -0.49
N TYR A 42 4.24 -0.10 0.45
CA TYR A 42 3.21 0.91 0.21
C TYR A 42 3.61 1.92 -0.87
N LEU A 43 4.88 2.32 -0.96
CA LEU A 43 5.38 3.16 -2.04
C LEU A 43 5.21 2.50 -3.42
N ASN A 44 5.35 1.17 -3.51
CA ASN A 44 5.07 0.44 -4.74
C ASN A 44 3.57 0.43 -5.06
N VAL A 45 2.69 0.34 -4.06
CA VAL A 45 1.23 0.41 -4.27
C VAL A 45 0.84 1.77 -4.86
N VAL A 46 1.30 2.88 -4.27
CA VAL A 46 0.95 4.23 -4.75
C VAL A 46 1.65 4.60 -6.06
N GLN A 47 2.74 3.93 -6.43
CA GLN A 47 3.32 4.04 -7.78
C GLN A 47 2.44 3.37 -8.84
N ILE A 48 1.84 2.22 -8.52
CA ILE A 48 0.96 1.49 -9.43
C ILE A 48 -0.41 2.17 -9.53
N ASP A 49 -0.95 2.62 -8.40
CA ASP A 49 -2.21 3.35 -8.31
C ASP A 49 -2.06 4.62 -7.44
N PRO A 50 -1.68 5.74 -8.07
CA PRO A 50 -1.51 7.03 -7.37
C PRO A 50 -2.81 7.62 -6.80
N LYS A 51 -3.97 7.01 -7.05
CA LYS A 51 -5.27 7.46 -6.54
C LYS A 51 -5.79 6.58 -5.41
N ASP A 52 -5.03 5.57 -4.99
CA ASP A 52 -5.41 4.70 -3.88
C ASP A 52 -5.33 5.46 -2.55
N ALA A 53 -6.44 6.09 -2.18
CA ALA A 53 -6.56 6.85 -0.95
C ALA A 53 -6.24 6.02 0.30
N LYS A 54 -6.57 4.73 0.29
CA LYS A 54 -6.30 3.84 1.42
C LYS A 54 -4.80 3.58 1.55
N ALA A 55 -4.11 3.33 0.44
CA ALA A 55 -2.66 3.14 0.43
C ALA A 55 -1.92 4.38 0.91
N HIS A 56 -2.33 5.57 0.47
CA HIS A 56 -1.79 6.84 0.97
C HIS A 56 -2.02 7.04 2.47
N TYR A 57 -3.23 6.75 2.97
CA TYR A 57 -3.53 6.85 4.39
C TYR A 57 -2.67 5.90 5.22
N GLN A 58 -2.59 4.62 4.83
CA GLN A 58 -1.78 3.62 5.52
C GLN A 58 -0.28 3.94 5.47
N LEU A 59 0.20 4.45 4.34
CA LEU A 59 1.58 4.94 4.22
C LEU A 59 1.84 6.12 5.17
N GLY A 60 0.87 7.02 5.33
CA GLY A 60 0.92 8.09 6.32
C GLY A 60 1.05 7.58 7.76
N GLU A 61 0.26 6.56 8.13
CA GLU A 61 0.37 5.91 9.45
C GLU A 61 1.75 5.26 9.66
N VAL A 62 2.29 4.60 8.64
CA VAL A 62 3.64 4.03 8.66
C VAL A 62 4.70 5.11 8.85
N TYR A 63 4.57 6.26 8.18
CA TYR A 63 5.48 7.39 8.38
C TYR A 63 5.42 7.96 9.80
N LEU A 64 4.25 7.99 10.46
CA LEU A 64 4.17 8.37 11.87
C LEU A 64 4.90 7.39 12.77
N LYS A 65 4.77 6.08 12.51
CA LYS A 65 5.52 5.04 13.26
C LYS A 65 7.03 5.16 13.06
N LEU A 66 7.47 5.67 11.91
CA LEU A 66 8.87 5.97 11.61
C LEU A 66 9.35 7.31 12.15
N GLN A 67 8.50 8.08 12.86
CA GLN A 67 8.81 9.44 13.32
C GLN A 67 9.16 10.40 12.16
N GLU A 68 8.52 10.20 11.01
CA GLU A 68 8.66 11.01 9.79
C GLU A 68 7.36 11.80 9.52
N PRO A 69 6.97 12.77 10.39
CA PRO A 69 5.65 13.41 10.34
C PRO A 69 5.42 14.27 9.09
N LYS A 70 6.48 14.85 8.50
CA LYS A 70 6.36 15.68 7.29
C LYS A 70 5.86 14.84 6.11
N GLN A 71 6.38 13.63 5.97
CA GLN A 71 5.99 12.67 4.95
C GLN A 71 4.57 12.18 5.23
N ALA A 72 4.25 11.88 6.49
CA ALA A 72 2.90 11.47 6.88
C ALA A 72 1.82 12.48 6.45
N VAL A 73 2.04 13.78 6.72
CA VAL A 73 1.10 14.85 6.32
C VAL A 73 0.89 14.88 4.81
N ARG A 74 1.96 14.72 4.03
CA ARG A 74 1.87 14.68 2.57
C ARG A 74 0.99 13.52 2.10
N GLU A 75 1.19 12.34 2.66
CA GLU A 75 0.42 11.16 2.28
C GLU A 75 -1.04 11.24 2.74
N PHE A 76 -1.32 11.79 3.93
CA PHE A 76 -2.69 12.06 4.35
C PHE A 76 -3.40 13.08 3.45
N TYR A 77 -2.67 14.07 2.93
CA TYR A 77 -3.22 15.01 1.96
C TYR A 77 -3.59 14.31 0.64
N ASN A 78 -2.71 13.43 0.15
CA ASN A 78 -2.96 12.62 -1.05
C ASN A 78 -4.17 11.68 -0.86
N ALA A 79 -4.34 11.11 0.33
CA ALA A 79 -5.47 10.24 0.67
C ALA A 79 -6.83 10.96 0.57
N ARG A 80 -6.89 12.24 0.95
CA ARG A 80 -8.14 13.01 1.00
C ARG A 80 -8.79 13.23 -0.37
N CYS A 81 -8.01 13.18 -1.45
CA CYS A 81 -8.51 13.38 -2.82
C CYS A 81 -9.34 12.19 -3.35
N GLY A 82 -9.43 11.06 -2.63
CA GLY A 82 -10.13 9.84 -3.10
C GLY A 82 -11.37 9.42 -2.30
N ASN A 83 -12.07 10.34 -1.63
CA ASN A 83 -13.31 10.09 -0.83
C ASN A 83 -13.14 9.48 0.58
N PHE A 84 -12.10 9.82 1.35
CA PHE A 84 -12.05 9.49 2.79
C PHE A 84 -12.33 10.71 3.67
N THR A 85 -13.22 10.54 4.65
CA THR A 85 -13.66 11.55 5.65
C THR A 85 -12.85 11.50 6.95
N THR A 86 -11.73 10.77 7.01
CA THR A 86 -10.90 10.71 8.22
C THR A 86 -9.99 11.94 8.27
N PRO A 87 -10.16 12.85 9.25
CA PRO A 87 -9.20 13.91 9.45
C PRO A 87 -7.83 13.29 9.76
N PRO A 88 -6.72 13.83 9.19
CA PRO A 88 -5.39 13.37 9.52
C PRO A 88 -5.23 13.31 11.04
N PRO A 89 -4.69 12.23 11.62
CA PRO A 89 -4.44 12.16 13.05
C PRO A 89 -3.63 13.39 13.47
N LEU A 90 -4.12 14.12 14.46
CA LEU A 90 -3.46 15.32 14.97
C LEU A 90 -2.09 14.91 15.48
N ILE A 91 -1.05 15.34 14.78
CA ILE A 91 0.33 15.10 15.20
C ILE A 91 0.52 15.95 16.47
N PRO A 92 0.74 15.35 17.65
CA PRO A 92 1.03 16.13 18.84
C PRO A 92 2.29 16.95 18.59
N LYS A 93 2.25 18.22 19.01
CA LYS A 93 3.34 19.19 18.86
C LYS A 93 4.60 18.72 19.58
#